data_AF-L8MT24-F1
#
_entry.id   AF-L8MT24-F1
#
_cell.length_a   1.000
_cell.length_b   1.000
_cell.length_c   1.000
_cell.angle_alpha   90.00
_cell.angle_beta   90.00
_cell.angle_gamma   90.00
#
_symmetry.space_group_name_H-M   'P 1'
#
loop_
_entity.id
_entity.type
_entity.pdbx_description
1 polymer ?
#
loop_
_entity_poly.entity_id
_entity_poly.type
_entity_poly.pdbx_seq_one_letter_code
_entity_poly.pdbx_strand_id
1 'polypeptide(L)'
;MMSVKPESQTQESSQDQVTTTSPVDGSAQASTQTEHWQIVTTTFITVFLAEIGDKTQLSILVISAQSHQPWIVFAGAAIALVSTSLLGVLAGKWLAKTFSPSLLNTLAGLSFLILSISLLWEAIA
;
A
#
# COMPACT_ATOMS: atom_id res chain seq x y z
N MET A 1 -21.85 39.93 -65.40
CA MET A 1 -22.09 38.96 -64.32
C MET A 1 -21.94 39.74 -63.02
N MET A 2 -23.04 40.08 -62.33
CA MET A 2 -23.69 39.25 -61.28
C MET A 2 -22.67 38.92 -60.17
N SER A 3 -22.88 39.11 -58.88
CA SER A 3 -23.95 39.73 -58.10
C SER A 3 -23.43 39.82 -56.66
N VAL A 4 -23.93 40.82 -55.95
CA VAL A 4 -23.93 41.03 -54.50
C VAL A 4 -24.34 39.77 -53.70
N LYS A 5 -23.67 39.45 -52.57
CA LYS A 5 -24.26 38.83 -51.35
C LYS A 5 -23.19 38.74 -50.20
N PRO A 6 -23.57 38.73 -48.91
CA PRO A 6 -23.07 39.68 -47.90
C PRO A 6 -22.69 39.04 -46.54
N GLU A 7 -22.44 39.90 -45.54
CA GLU A 7 -22.62 39.76 -44.09
C GLU A 7 -23.26 38.48 -43.53
N SER A 8 -22.64 37.92 -42.50
CA SER A 8 -23.18 37.84 -41.12
C SER A 8 -22.15 37.11 -40.23
N GLN A 9 -21.37 37.82 -39.43
CA GLN A 9 -21.69 38.27 -38.06
C GLN A 9 -21.32 37.24 -36.98
N THR A 10 -20.76 37.80 -35.90
CA THR A 10 -20.99 37.45 -34.49
C THR A 10 -19.84 36.79 -33.73
N GLN A 11 -19.08 37.69 -33.07
CA GLN A 11 -18.67 37.67 -31.65
C GLN A 11 -17.64 36.59 -31.23
N GLU A 12 -16.56 36.91 -30.52
CA GLU A 12 -16.55 37.71 -29.30
C GLU A 12 -15.30 38.60 -29.17
N SER A 13 -15.53 39.82 -28.70
CA SER A 13 -14.51 40.74 -28.20
C SER A 13 -14.09 40.33 -26.78
N SER A 14 -12.92 40.85 -26.38
CA SER A 14 -12.51 41.12 -24.99
C SER A 14 -11.71 40.03 -24.27
N GLN A 15 -10.43 40.00 -24.60
CA GLN A 15 -9.34 40.33 -23.67
C GLN A 15 -9.72 40.33 -22.16
N ASP A 16 -9.24 39.33 -21.43
CA ASP A 16 -8.83 39.50 -20.03
C ASP A 16 -7.57 38.66 -19.79
N GLN A 17 -6.44 39.27 -20.15
CA GLN A 17 -5.16 38.90 -19.55
C GLN A 17 -5.12 39.60 -18.19
N VAL A 18 -5.54 38.90 -17.13
CA VAL A 18 -5.16 39.25 -15.76
C VAL A 18 -4.25 38.15 -15.24
N THR A 19 -2.97 38.48 -15.25
CA THR A 19 -1.94 37.90 -14.41
C THR A 19 -2.45 37.73 -12.97
N THR A 20 -2.73 36.50 -12.56
CA THR A 20 -2.39 36.04 -11.22
C THR A 20 -1.61 34.75 -11.34
N THR A 21 -0.30 34.96 -11.38
CA THR A 21 0.71 33.97 -11.02
C THR A 21 0.40 33.44 -9.62
N SER A 22 -0.07 32.20 -9.55
CA SER A 22 0.27 31.30 -8.46
C SER A 22 0.28 29.88 -9.02
N PRO A 23 1.44 29.21 -9.03
CA PRO A 23 1.51 27.80 -9.38
C PRO A 23 0.72 27.04 -8.32
N VAL A 24 -0.32 26.32 -8.73
CA VAL A 24 -0.91 25.29 -7.89
C VAL A 24 0.09 24.14 -7.85
N ASP A 25 1.12 24.31 -7.04
CA ASP A 25 1.97 23.25 -6.55
C ASP A 25 1.12 22.41 -5.59
N GLY A 26 0.47 21.40 -6.17
CA GLY A 26 -0.18 20.29 -5.48
C GLY A 26 0.43 18.97 -5.96
N SER A 27 1.75 18.88 -5.90
CA SER A 27 2.58 17.66 -5.90
C SER A 27 2.12 16.49 -6.77
N ALA A 28 2.55 16.54 -8.02
CA ALA A 28 3.36 15.49 -8.65
C ALA A 28 2.79 14.06 -8.70
N GLN A 29 1.89 13.82 -9.65
CA GLN A 29 1.92 12.59 -10.45
C GLN A 29 3.00 12.73 -11.53
N ALA A 30 4.25 12.30 -11.27
CA ALA A 30 5.22 11.91 -12.30
C ALA A 30 6.57 11.48 -11.68
N SER A 31 6.85 10.17 -11.68
CA SER A 31 8.14 9.59 -12.12
C SER A 31 8.14 8.07 -11.87
N THR A 32 7.81 7.31 -12.92
CA THR A 32 8.13 5.89 -13.08
C THR A 32 9.64 5.70 -13.31
N GLN A 33 10.43 6.16 -12.34
CA GLN A 33 11.85 5.83 -12.18
C GLN A 33 12.21 5.99 -10.69
N THR A 34 11.39 5.39 -9.83
CA THR A 34 11.77 5.17 -8.45
C THR A 34 12.61 3.90 -8.42
N GLU A 35 13.93 4.09 -8.43
CA GLU A 35 14.97 3.06 -8.33
C GLU A 35 14.53 1.94 -7.37
N HIS A 36 14.69 0.67 -7.74
CA HIS A 36 14.27 -0.51 -6.95
C HIS A 36 14.56 -0.41 -5.44
N TRP A 37 15.60 0.34 -5.08
CA TRP A 37 15.96 0.71 -3.73
C TRP A 37 14.85 1.40 -2.92
N GLN A 38 14.05 2.27 -3.53
CA GLN A 38 12.95 2.96 -2.86
C GLN A 38 11.82 1.98 -2.49
N ILE A 39 11.49 1.02 -3.36
CA ILE A 39 10.48 0.00 -3.09
C ILE A 39 10.94 -0.88 -1.92
N VAL A 40 12.21 -1.29 -1.91
CA VAL A 40 12.79 -2.07 -0.80
C VAL A 40 12.73 -1.26 0.49
N THR A 41 13.12 0.01 0.45
CA THR A 41 13.17 0.87 1.65
C THR A 41 11.78 1.11 2.23
N THR A 42 10.79 1.47 1.40
CA THR A 42 9.42 1.74 1.88
C THR A 42 8.78 0.47 2.42
N THR A 43 8.88 -0.65 1.69
CA THR A 43 8.35 -1.93 2.14
C THR A 43 9.01 -2.38 3.44
N PHE A 44 10.35 -2.27 3.55
CA PHE A 44 11.08 -2.61 4.77
C PHE A 44 10.62 -1.76 5.95
N ILE A 45 10.57 -0.43 5.82
CA ILE A 45 10.17 0.46 6.91
C ILE A 45 8.73 0.18 7.33
N THR A 46 7.80 0.02 6.39
CA THR A 46 6.39 -0.26 6.69
C THR A 46 6.23 -1.58 7.42
N VAL A 47 6.87 -2.66 6.94
CA VAL A 47 6.78 -3.98 7.59
C VAL A 47 7.51 -3.96 8.94
N PHE A 48 8.69 -3.37 9.02
CA PHE A 48 9.46 -3.25 10.25
C PHE A 48 8.65 -2.56 11.34
N LEU A 49 8.08 -1.38 11.05
CA LEU A 49 7.25 -0.64 12.01
C LEU A 49 5.99 -1.41 12.41
N ALA A 50 5.35 -2.13 11.47
CA ALA A 50 4.19 -2.96 11.77
C ALA A 50 4.54 -4.16 12.68
N GLU A 51 5.76 -4.66 12.59
CA GLU A 51 6.23 -5.85 13.30
C GLU A 51 6.97 -5.53 14.62
N ILE A 52 7.37 -4.27 14.89
CA ILE A 52 8.09 -3.95 16.14
C ILE A 52 7.23 -4.33 17.36
N GLY A 53 7.73 -5.31 18.12
CA GLY A 53 7.06 -5.78 19.33
C GLY A 53 5.94 -6.79 19.07
N ASP A 54 5.90 -7.42 17.89
CA ASP A 54 4.95 -8.51 17.63
C ASP A 54 5.11 -9.65 18.66
N LYS A 55 3.99 -10.31 18.96
CA LYS A 55 3.92 -11.46 19.88
C LYS A 55 4.87 -12.59 19.44
N THR A 56 5.11 -12.74 18.14
CA THR A 56 6.07 -13.71 17.62
C THR A 56 7.50 -13.37 18.03
N GLN A 57 7.88 -12.09 18.04
CA GLN A 57 9.22 -11.66 18.47
C GLN A 57 9.46 -11.93 19.95
N LEU A 58 8.47 -11.66 20.81
CA LEU A 58 8.56 -12.01 22.23
C LEU A 58 8.62 -13.52 22.45
N SER A 59 7.85 -14.29 21.69
CA SER A 59 7.89 -15.75 21.76
C SER A 59 9.27 -16.30 21.39
N ILE A 60 9.87 -15.81 20.30
CA ILE A 60 11.22 -16.20 19.87
C ILE A 60 12.25 -15.78 20.93
N LEU A 61 12.14 -14.58 21.50
CA LEU A 61 13.04 -14.10 22.55
C LEU A 61 12.97 -15.01 23.79
N VAL A 62 11.77 -15.38 24.23
CA VAL A 62 11.56 -16.26 25.38
C VAL A 62 12.09 -17.68 25.11
N ILE A 63 11.87 -18.22 23.91
CA ILE A 63 12.39 -19.54 23.49
C ILE A 63 13.92 -19.50 23.38
N SER A 64 14.48 -18.40 22.86
CA SER A 64 15.92 -18.20 22.75
C SER A 64 16.57 -18.05 24.12
N ALA A 65 15.92 -17.37 25.07
CA ALA A 65 16.41 -17.19 26.43
C ALA A 65 16.41 -18.50 27.24
N GLN A 66 15.48 -19.41 26.95
CA GLN A 66 15.40 -20.72 27.59
C GLN A 66 16.25 -21.80 26.89
N SER A 67 16.61 -21.58 25.62
CA SER A 67 17.45 -22.49 24.86
C SER A 67 18.92 -22.31 25.20
N HIS A 68 19.61 -23.43 25.47
CA HIS A 68 21.08 -23.45 25.60
C HIS A 68 21.79 -23.25 24.24
N GLN A 69 21.04 -23.14 23.14
CA GLN A 69 21.53 -23.03 21.76
C GLN A 69 20.73 -21.98 20.96
N PRO A 70 21.00 -20.66 21.17
CA PRO A 70 20.22 -19.57 20.57
C PRO A 70 20.28 -19.54 19.03
N TRP A 71 21.38 -20.03 18.44
CA TRP A 71 21.55 -20.10 16.98
C TRP A 71 20.55 -21.02 16.29
N ILE A 72 20.14 -22.11 16.96
CA ILE A 72 19.15 -23.04 16.40
C ILE A 72 17.75 -22.41 16.43
N VAL A 73 17.42 -21.70 17.51
CA VAL A 73 16.16 -20.96 17.62
C VAL A 73 16.07 -19.90 16.53
N PHE A 74 17.17 -19.16 16.30
CA PHE A 74 17.24 -18.19 15.21
C PHE A 74 17.03 -18.85 13.84
N ALA A 75 17.71 -19.96 13.56
CA ALA A 75 17.56 -20.67 12.28
C ALA A 75 16.12 -21.19 12.07
N GLY A 76 15.51 -21.77 13.11
CA GLY A 76 14.13 -22.22 13.08
C GLY A 76 13.14 -21.09 12.82
N ALA A 77 13.30 -19.97 13.54
CA ALA A 77 12.48 -18.77 13.34
C ALA A 77 12.64 -18.17 11.94
N ALA A 78 13.88 -18.09 11.42
CA ALA A 78 14.15 -17.59 10.08
C ALA A 78 13.50 -18.46 9.00
N ILE A 79 13.61 -19.79 9.12
CA ILE A 79 12.96 -20.74 8.20
C ILE A 79 11.45 -20.61 8.27
N ALA A 80 10.88 -20.51 9.47
CA ALA A 80 9.45 -20.35 9.66
C ALA A 80 8.94 -19.05 9.02
N LEU A 81 9.65 -17.94 9.18
CA LEU A 81 9.31 -16.65 8.59
C LEU A 81 9.33 -16.72 7.06
N VAL A 82 10.44 -17.20 6.47
CA VAL A 82 10.59 -17.32 5.01
C VAL A 82 9.51 -18.23 4.43
N SER A 83 9.24 -19.36 5.09
CA SER A 83 8.21 -20.31 4.66
C SER A 83 6.82 -19.69 4.69
N THR A 84 6.49 -18.99 5.78
CA THR A 84 5.20 -18.31 5.95
C THR A 84 5.02 -17.20 4.93
N SER A 85 6.04 -16.37 4.70
CA SER A 85 6.00 -15.32 3.67
C SER A 85 5.83 -15.91 2.27
N LEU A 86 6.55 -17.00 1.95
CA LEU A 86 6.44 -17.67 0.65
C LEU A 86 5.03 -18.23 0.42
N LEU A 87 4.46 -18.90 1.43
CA LEU A 87 3.09 -19.40 1.39
C LEU A 87 2.09 -18.25 1.22
N GLY A 88 2.28 -17.16 1.95
CA GLY A 88 1.44 -15.96 1.85
C GLY A 88 1.45 -15.34 0.45
N VAL A 89 2.63 -15.19 -0.16
CA VAL A 89 2.75 -14.68 -1.54
C VAL A 89 2.12 -15.63 -2.55
N LEU A 90 2.33 -16.93 -2.41
CA LEU A 90 1.77 -17.92 -3.33
C LEU A 90 0.24 -17.98 -3.25
N ALA A 91 -0.29 -18.02 -2.02
CA ALA A 91 -1.73 -17.96 -1.76
C ALA A 91 -2.33 -16.63 -2.25
N GLY A 92 -1.69 -15.49 -1.96
CA GLY A 92 -2.13 -14.17 -2.40
C GLY A 92 -2.17 -14.04 -3.93
N LYS A 93 -1.14 -14.52 -4.64
CA LYS A 93 -1.13 -14.58 -6.11
C LYS A 93 -2.25 -15.46 -6.67
N TRP A 94 -2.49 -16.62 -6.05
CA TRP A 94 -3.56 -17.52 -6.47
C TRP A 94 -4.94 -16.90 -6.25
N LEU A 95 -5.15 -16.24 -5.11
CA LEU A 95 -6.40 -15.57 -4.75
C LEU A 95 -6.68 -14.38 -5.67
N ALA A 96 -5.65 -13.57 -5.97
CA ALA A 96 -5.73 -12.43 -6.90
C ALA A 96 -6.06 -12.85 -8.34
N LYS A 97 -5.67 -14.05 -8.76
CA LYS A 97 -6.02 -14.60 -10.08
C LYS A 97 -7.46 -15.15 -10.12
N THR A 98 -7.96 -15.66 -9.00
CA THR A 98 -9.24 -16.37 -8.94
C THR A 98 -10.42 -15.45 -8.65
N PHE A 99 -10.21 -14.37 -7.88
CA PHE A 99 -11.28 -13.49 -7.40
C PHE A 99 -11.16 -12.06 -7.94
N SER A 100 -12.30 -11.39 -8.11
CA SER A 100 -12.36 -9.97 -8.47
C SER A 100 -11.74 -9.08 -7.38
N PRO A 101 -11.00 -8.01 -7.73
CA PRO A 101 -10.38 -7.09 -6.77
C PRO A 101 -11.37 -6.53 -5.73
N SER A 102 -12.61 -6.26 -6.14
CA SER A 102 -13.64 -5.72 -5.24
C SER A 102 -14.01 -6.70 -4.13
N LEU A 103 -14.07 -8.00 -4.43
CA LEU A 103 -14.38 -9.02 -3.44
C LEU A 103 -13.22 -9.19 -2.45
N LEU A 104 -11.99 -9.16 -2.94
CA LEU A 104 -10.79 -9.24 -2.10
C LEU A 104 -10.69 -8.07 -1.13
N ASN A 105 -11.00 -6.85 -1.58
CA ASN A 105 -10.99 -5.67 -0.71
C ASN A 105 -12.06 -5.77 0.40
N THR A 106 -13.27 -6.21 0.06
CA THR A 106 -14.34 -6.42 1.05
C THR A 106 -13.96 -7.51 2.06
N LEU A 107 -13.38 -8.62 1.60
CA LEU A 107 -12.93 -9.71 2.49
C LEU A 107 -11.78 -9.28 3.39
N ALA A 108 -10.82 -8.50 2.88
CA ALA A 108 -9.72 -7.95 3.67
C ALA A 108 -10.25 -7.02 4.76
N GLY A 109 -11.14 -6.09 4.41
CA GLY A 109 -11.78 -5.19 5.38
C GLY A 109 -12.60 -5.93 6.44
N LEU A 110 -13.38 -6.93 6.03
CA LEU A 110 -14.15 -7.76 6.96
C LEU A 110 -13.25 -8.56 7.90
N SER A 111 -12.17 -9.14 7.39
CA SER A 111 -11.19 -9.87 8.20
C SER A 111 -10.53 -8.94 9.22
N PHE A 112 -10.19 -7.71 8.82
CA PHE A 112 -9.63 -6.70 9.73
C PHE A 112 -10.62 -6.31 10.83
N LEU A 113 -11.92 -6.17 10.50
CA LEU A 113 -12.97 -5.90 11.47
C LEU A 113 -13.11 -7.04 12.50
N ILE A 114 -13.13 -8.29 12.02
CA ILE A 114 -13.23 -9.48 12.88
C ILE A 114 -12.03 -9.55 13.83
N LEU A 115 -10.81 -9.40 13.31
CA LEU A 115 -9.60 -9.40 14.13
C LEU A 115 -9.61 -8.27 15.15
N SER A 116 -10.01 -7.05 14.73
CA SER A 116 -10.09 -5.90 15.62
C SER A 116 -11.06 -6.13 16.77
N ILE A 117 -12.23 -6.72 16.51
CA ILE A 117 -13.22 -7.03 17.55
C ILE A 117 -12.70 -8.13 18.47
N SER A 118 -12.08 -9.19 17.91
CA SER A 118 -11.52 -10.29 18.71
C SER A 118 -10.43 -9.81 19.65
N LEU A 119 -9.50 -8.98 19.15
CA LEU A 119 -8.45 -8.34 19.94
C LEU A 119 -9.03 -7.45 21.04
N LEU A 120 -10.08 -6.68 20.76
CA LEU A 120 -10.73 -5.83 21.75
C LEU A 120 -11.43 -6.67 22.84
N TRP A 121 -12.04 -7.79 22.46
CA TRP A 121 -12.66 -8.71 23.41
C TRP A 121 -11.63 -9.35 24.34
N GLU A 122 -10.55 -9.91 23.80
CA GLU A 122 -9.42 -10.47 24.57
C GLU A 122 -8.70 -9.42 25.42
N ALA A 123 -8.78 -8.13 25.07
CA ALA A 123 -8.20 -7.07 25.88
C ALA A 123 -9.10 -6.66 27.07
N ILE A 124 -10.42 -6.89 27.00
CA ILE A 124 -11.39 -6.47 28.01
C ILE A 124 -11.80 -7.63 28.94
N ALA A 125 -11.91 -8.85 28.42
CA ALA A 125 -12.33 -10.06 29.14
C ALA A 125 -11.14 -10.83 29.72
#